data_AF-A0A353NQR3-F1
#
_entry.id   AF-A0A353NQR3-F1
#
_cell.length_a   1.000
_cell.length_b   1.000
_cell.length_c   1.000
_cell.angle_alpha   90.00
_cell.angle_beta   90.00
_cell.angle_gamma   90.00
#
_symmetry.space_group_name_H-M   'P 1'
#
loop_
_entity.id
_entity.type
_entity.pdbx_description
1 polymer ?
#
loop_
_entity_poly.entity_id
_entity_poly.type
_entity_poly.pdbx_seq_one_letter_code
_entity_poly.pdbx_strand_id
1 'polypeptide(L)'
;ERFPYPLIIAVDACLGQPKNIGSINMGKGHLQPGTGVHKTLPPVGEIFFSGVVNIGGYLEYLVLQNTRLSQVMKLADCIAQAIVTGHMLDKNNRELPSYKALSPDQARGVK
;
A
#
# COMPACT_ATOMS: atom_id res chain seq x y z
N GLU A 1 14.76 -10.45 -14.17
CA GLU A 1 14.56 -11.69 -13.37
C GLU A 1 13.07 -11.92 -13.14
N ARG A 2 12.63 -13.17 -13.02
CA ARG A 2 11.25 -13.52 -12.63
C ARG A 2 11.28 -14.03 -11.19
N PHE A 3 10.45 -13.44 -10.33
CA PHE A 3 10.23 -13.94 -8.98
C PHE A 3 9.03 -14.91 -9.04
N PRO A 4 9.23 -16.22 -8.77
CA PRO A 4 8.16 -17.21 -8.93
C PRO A 4 7.05 -17.07 -7.89
N TYR A 5 7.38 -16.53 -6.70
CA TYR A 5 6.44 -16.26 -5.60
C TYR A 5 6.82 -14.93 -4.92
N PRO A 6 6.60 -13.79 -5.58
CA PRO A 6 6.92 -12.50 -5.00
C PRO A 6 5.89 -12.13 -3.95
N LEU A 7 6.34 -11.58 -2.82
CA LEU A 7 5.47 -10.82 -1.93
C LEU A 7 5.06 -9.53 -2.64
N ILE A 8 3.77 -9.38 -2.93
CA ILE A 8 3.26 -8.15 -3.56
C ILE A 8 2.91 -7.13 -2.48
N ILE A 9 3.60 -5.99 -2.49
CA ILE A 9 3.32 -4.86 -1.58
C ILE A 9 2.65 -3.74 -2.38
N ALA A 10 1.45 -3.35 -1.98
CA ALA A 10 0.74 -2.24 -2.60
C ALA A 10 1.07 -0.92 -1.86
N VAL A 11 1.32 0.15 -2.61
CA VAL A 11 1.60 1.48 -2.06
C VAL A 11 0.66 2.48 -2.71
N ASP A 12 -0.03 3.26 -1.88
CA ASP A 12 -1.04 4.22 -2.30
C ASP A 12 -0.93 5.55 -1.54
N ALA A 13 -1.52 6.58 -2.12
CA ALA A 13 -1.69 7.89 -1.51
C ALA A 13 -3.18 8.24 -1.50
N CYS A 14 -3.71 8.53 -0.32
CA CYS A 14 -5.13 8.79 -0.14
C CYS A 14 -5.39 10.16 0.47
N LEU A 15 -6.63 10.61 0.33
CA LEU A 15 -7.16 11.77 1.02
C LEU A 15 -7.88 11.33 2.29
N GLY A 16 -7.81 12.11 3.35
CA GLY A 16 -8.33 11.72 4.66
C GLY A 16 -8.76 12.88 5.55
N GLN A 17 -9.04 12.59 6.82
CA GLN A 17 -9.40 13.63 7.78
C GLN A 17 -8.19 14.53 8.07
N PRO A 18 -8.39 15.84 8.38
CA PRO A 18 -7.29 16.77 8.63
C PRO A 18 -6.29 16.31 9.69
N LYS A 19 -6.78 15.66 10.76
CA LYS A 19 -5.96 15.10 11.84
C LYS A 19 -5.02 13.96 11.40
N ASN A 20 -5.30 13.34 10.26
CA ASN A 20 -4.55 12.21 9.74
C ASN A 20 -3.56 12.63 8.63
N ILE A 21 -3.53 13.89 8.19
CA ILE A 21 -2.60 14.32 7.15
C ILE A 21 -1.16 14.07 7.61
N GLY A 22 -0.36 13.41 6.78
CA GLY A 22 1.00 13.01 7.10
C GLY A 22 1.10 11.68 7.85
N SER A 23 -0.01 10.98 8.09
CA SER A 23 0.03 9.62 8.63
C SER A 23 0.20 8.57 7.53
N ILE A 24 0.68 7.40 7.93
CA ILE A 24 0.81 6.21 7.09
C ILE A 24 -0.04 5.11 7.72
N ASN A 25 -0.95 4.54 6.93
CA ASN A 25 -1.67 3.34 7.28
C ASN A 25 -0.95 2.13 6.69
N MET A 26 -0.80 1.06 7.48
CA MET A 26 -0.22 -0.20 7.04
C MET A 26 -1.12 -1.35 7.50
N GLY A 27 -1.25 -2.39 6.68
CA GLY A 27 -2.00 -3.58 7.05
C GLY A 27 -1.66 -4.79 6.19
N LYS A 28 -2.13 -5.96 6.65
CA LYS A 28 -2.15 -7.18 5.85
C LYS A 28 -3.41 -7.20 4.98
N GLY A 29 -3.30 -7.72 3.77
CA GLY A 29 -4.35 -7.76 2.77
C GLY A 29 -4.09 -6.82 1.59
N HIS A 30 -5.11 -6.69 0.75
CA HIS A 30 -5.06 -5.99 -0.53
C HIS A 30 -5.68 -4.59 -0.47
N LEU A 31 -5.14 -3.68 -1.27
CA LEU A 31 -5.78 -2.41 -1.59
C LEU A 31 -6.79 -2.58 -2.72
N GLN A 32 -7.86 -1.78 -2.69
CA GLN A 32 -8.81 -1.64 -3.79
C GLN A 32 -8.58 -0.29 -4.49
N PRO A 33 -7.77 -0.25 -5.56
CA PRO A 33 -7.45 1.00 -6.23
C PRO A 33 -8.66 1.52 -7.04
N GLY A 34 -8.67 2.83 -7.31
CA GLY A 34 -9.65 3.46 -8.22
C GLY A 34 -10.94 3.95 -7.56
N THR A 35 -11.10 3.78 -6.25
CA THR A 35 -12.27 4.26 -5.48
C THR A 35 -12.47 5.78 -5.61
N GLY A 36 -11.39 6.56 -5.52
CA GLY A 36 -11.42 8.04 -5.68
C GLY A 36 -11.72 8.54 -7.09
N VAL A 37 -11.82 7.65 -8.08
CA VAL A 37 -12.22 7.97 -9.48
C VAL A 37 -13.39 7.12 -9.95
N HIS A 38 -14.16 6.55 -9.02
CA HIS A 38 -15.33 5.71 -9.28
C HIS A 38 -15.05 4.53 -10.23
N LYS A 39 -13.85 3.96 -10.17
CA LYS A 39 -13.49 2.73 -10.90
C LYS A 39 -13.41 1.55 -9.94
N THR A 40 -13.93 0.42 -10.39
CA THR A 40 -13.74 -0.86 -9.72
C THR A 40 -12.56 -1.57 -10.36
N LEU A 41 -11.43 -1.60 -9.67
CA LEU A 41 -10.21 -2.27 -10.10
C LEU A 41 -9.95 -3.52 -9.25
N PRO A 42 -9.25 -4.52 -9.78
CA PRO A 42 -8.93 -5.72 -9.01
C PRO A 42 -8.07 -5.39 -7.78
N PRO A 43 -8.25 -6.14 -6.67
CA PRO A 43 -7.45 -5.95 -5.46
C PRO A 43 -5.96 -6.20 -5.72
N VAL A 44 -5.09 -5.42 -5.08
CA VAL A 44 -3.63 -5.50 -5.26
C VAL A 44 -2.92 -5.63 -3.91
N GLY A 45 -2.01 -6.59 -3.81
CA GLY A 45 -1.09 -6.74 -2.69
C GLY A 45 -1.54 -7.71 -1.59
N GLU A 46 -0.56 -8.19 -0.84
CA GLU A 46 -0.71 -8.98 0.38
C GLU A 46 -0.42 -8.16 1.63
N ILE A 47 0.31 -7.06 1.45
CA ILE A 47 0.57 -6.00 2.42
C ILE A 47 0.31 -4.70 1.69
N PHE A 48 -0.20 -3.70 2.40
CA PHE A 48 -0.33 -2.37 1.85
C PHE A 48 0.23 -1.28 2.76
N PHE A 49 0.61 -0.18 2.12
CA PHE A 49 0.87 1.11 2.73
C PHE A 49 0.02 2.18 2.04
N SER A 50 -0.59 3.06 2.83
CA SER A 50 -1.34 4.21 2.32
C SER A 50 -0.95 5.47 3.09
N GLY A 51 -0.39 6.46 2.40
CA GLY A 51 -0.08 7.77 2.98
C GLY A 51 -1.25 8.73 2.85
N VAL A 52 -1.64 9.41 3.92
CA VAL A 52 -2.68 10.45 3.87
C VAL A 52 -2.02 11.77 3.47
N VAL A 53 -2.14 12.15 2.20
CA VAL A 53 -1.39 13.27 1.63
C VAL A 53 -2.11 14.60 1.76
N ASN A 54 -3.44 14.59 1.91
CA ASN A 54 -4.22 15.80 2.06
C ASN A 54 -5.65 15.51 2.61
N ILE A 55 -6.45 16.56 2.76
CA ILE A 55 -7.85 16.49 3.22
C ILE A 55 -8.74 15.85 2.14
N GLY A 56 -9.57 14.89 2.51
CA GLY A 56 -10.62 14.31 1.64
C GLY A 56 -12.00 14.92 1.90
N GLY A 57 -12.98 14.62 1.03
CA GLY A 57 -14.36 15.08 1.17
C GLY A 57 -14.81 15.99 0.04
N TYR A 58 -15.30 17.19 0.35
CA TYR A 58 -15.75 18.10 -0.69
C TYR A 58 -14.55 18.62 -1.49
N LEU A 59 -14.66 18.64 -2.83
CA LEU A 59 -13.68 19.24 -3.74
C LEU A 59 -12.35 18.46 -3.92
N GLU A 60 -12.37 17.14 -3.77
CA GLU A 60 -11.17 16.26 -3.86
C GLU A 60 -10.31 16.53 -5.09
N TYR A 61 -10.92 16.79 -6.24
CA TYR A 61 -10.18 17.11 -7.47
C TYR A 61 -9.30 18.37 -7.32
N LEU A 62 -9.83 19.45 -6.72
CA LEU A 62 -9.04 20.67 -6.49
C LEU A 62 -7.98 20.46 -5.41
N VAL A 63 -8.25 19.63 -4.42
CA VAL A 63 -7.27 19.25 -3.40
C VAL A 63 -6.12 18.46 -4.01
N LEU A 64 -6.40 17.52 -4.92
CA LEU A 64 -5.38 16.75 -5.64
C LEU A 64 -4.47 17.64 -6.47
N GLN A 65 -5.03 18.68 -7.12
CA GLN A 65 -4.25 19.69 -7.85
C GLN A 65 -3.38 20.57 -6.92
N ASN A 66 -3.63 20.58 -5.61
CA ASN A 66 -2.94 21.41 -4.62
C ASN A 66 -2.21 20.58 -3.54
N THR A 67 -2.06 19.26 -3.74
CA THR A 67 -1.30 18.42 -2.82
C THR A 67 0.17 18.82 -2.85
N ARG A 68 0.74 19.13 -1.68
CA ARG A 68 2.14 19.54 -1.56
C ARG A 68 3.05 18.36 -1.86
N LEU A 69 3.78 18.43 -2.97
CA LEU A 69 4.73 17.38 -3.37
C LEU A 69 5.74 17.03 -2.26
N SER A 70 6.18 18.02 -1.47
CA SER A 70 7.09 17.78 -0.35
C SER A 70 6.52 16.87 0.75
N GLN A 71 5.19 16.85 0.95
CA GLN A 71 4.54 15.91 1.86
C GLN A 71 4.51 14.50 1.27
N VAL A 72 4.18 14.39 -0.03
CA VAL A 72 4.19 13.10 -0.75
C VAL A 72 5.57 12.47 -0.70
N MET A 73 6.62 13.23 -0.99
CA MET A 73 8.00 12.74 -0.97
C MET A 73 8.41 12.25 0.42
N LYS A 74 8.08 12.99 1.49
CA LYS A 74 8.36 12.57 2.87
C LYS A 74 7.68 11.25 3.24
N LEU A 75 6.43 11.06 2.84
CA LEU A 75 5.70 9.82 3.10
C LEU A 75 6.28 8.66 2.29
N ALA A 76 6.60 8.89 1.02
CA ALA A 76 7.23 7.90 0.15
C ALA A 76 8.59 7.44 0.71
N ASP A 77 9.44 8.37 1.15
CA ASP A 77 10.74 8.07 1.75
C ASP A 77 10.58 7.23 3.02
N CYS A 78 9.63 7.58 3.88
CA CYS A 78 9.34 6.83 5.10
C CYS A 78 8.86 5.39 4.80
N ILE A 79 7.93 5.23 3.84
CA ILE A 79 7.46 3.91 3.41
C ILE A 79 8.59 3.08 2.80
N ALA A 80 9.43 3.69 1.96
CA ALA A 80 10.58 3.01 1.35
C ALA A 80 11.57 2.52 2.42
N GLN A 81 11.89 3.36 3.42
CA GLN A 81 12.74 2.97 4.54
C GLN A 81 12.12 1.85 5.37
N ALA A 82 10.81 1.88 5.61
CA ALA A 82 10.11 0.81 6.32
C ALA A 82 10.19 -0.53 5.58
N ILE A 83 9.98 -0.53 4.26
CA ILE A 83 10.08 -1.73 3.43
C ILE A 83 11.51 -2.29 3.44
N VAL A 84 12.52 -1.44 3.24
CA VAL A 84 13.93 -1.85 3.27
C VAL A 84 14.31 -2.43 4.62
N THR A 85 13.93 -1.75 5.71
CA THR A 85 14.22 -2.19 7.08
C THR A 85 13.52 -3.51 7.38
N GLY A 86 12.24 -3.65 7.02
CA GLY A 86 11.49 -4.89 7.19
C GLY A 86 12.13 -6.07 6.46
N HIS A 87 12.59 -5.85 5.23
CA HIS A 87 13.31 -6.86 4.45
C HIS A 87 14.64 -7.27 5.08
N MET A 88 15.39 -6.32 5.65
CA MET A 88 16.64 -6.61 6.37
C MET A 88 16.38 -7.42 7.64
N LEU A 89 15.34 -7.08 8.41
CA LEU A 89 14.96 -7.80 9.62
C LEU A 89 14.51 -9.24 9.31
N ASP A 90 13.73 -9.43 8.24
CA ASP A 90 13.31 -10.77 7.80
C ASP A 90 14.51 -11.64 7.42
N LYS A 91 15.48 -11.09 6.67
CA LYS A 91 16.72 -11.80 6.31
C LYS A 91 17.53 -12.24 7.53
N ASN A 92 17.56 -11.44 8.58
CA ASN A 92 18.33 -11.71 9.79
C ASN A 92 17.63 -12.68 10.76
N ASN A 93 16.33 -12.94 10.57
CA ASN A 93 15.49 -13.69 11.50
C ASN A 93 15.01 -15.05 10.93
N ARG A 94 15.79 -15.66 10.03
CA ARG A 94 15.42 -16.93 9.35
C ARG A 94 15.46 -18.15 10.28
N GLU A 95 14.42 -18.26 11.10
CA GLU A 95 13.81 -19.54 11.52
C GLU A 95 12.31 -19.62 11.19
N LEU A 96 11.75 -18.69 10.40
CA LEU A 96 10.32 -18.69 10.10
C LEU A 96 9.96 -19.45 8.81
N PRO A 97 8.80 -20.16 8.80
CA PRO A 97 8.49 -21.18 7.82
C PRO A 97 8.29 -20.55 6.45
N SER A 98 8.70 -21.29 5.41
CA SER A 98 8.35 -21.05 4.01
C SER A 98 6.93 -20.51 3.92
N TYR A 99 6.78 -19.27 3.44
CA TYR A 99 5.49 -18.76 2.98
C TYR A 99 4.94 -19.83 2.04
N LYS A 100 3.95 -20.61 2.53
CA LYS A 100 3.27 -21.60 1.71
C LYS A 100 2.64 -20.81 0.58
N ALA A 101 3.24 -20.90 -0.60
CA ALA A 101 2.61 -20.44 -1.83
C ALA A 101 1.17 -20.96 -1.80
N LEU A 102 0.20 -20.03 -1.74
CA LEU A 102 -1.21 -20.38 -1.88
C LEU A 102 -1.31 -21.24 -3.13
N SER A 103 -1.81 -22.46 -2.95
CA SER A 103 -1.98 -23.40 -4.06
C SER A 103 -2.86 -22.74 -5.14
N PRO A 104 -2.56 -22.93 -6.44
CA PRO A 104 -3.26 -22.26 -7.55
C PRO A 104 -4.80 -22.40 -7.53
N ASP A 105 -5.30 -23.40 -6.81
CA ASP A 105 -6.72 -23.72 -6.68
C ASP A 105 -7.45 -22.81 -5.67
N GLN A 106 -6.72 -22.21 -4.70
CA GLN A 106 -7.29 -21.28 -3.72
C GLN A 106 -7.43 -19.85 -4.27
N ALA A 107 -6.73 -19.51 -5.36
CA ALA A 107 -6.81 -18.20 -6.00
C ALA A 107 -7.99 -18.03 -6.98
N ARG A 108 -8.66 -19.14 -7.37
CA ARG A 108 -9.78 -19.12 -8.33
C ARG A 108 -11.18 -19.16 -7.70
N GLY A 109 -11.27 -19.13 -6.37
CA GLY A 109 -12.53 -19.38 -5.63
C GLY A 109 -13.29 -18.16 -5.12
N VAL A 110 -12.80 -16.93 -5.31
CA VAL A 110 -13.53 -15.73 -4.87
C VAL A 110 -14.37 -15.24 -6.05
N LYS A 111 -15.64 -15.68 -6.08
CA LYS A 111 -16.68 -15.06 -6.90
C LYS A 111 -16.93 -13.62 -6.43
#